data_AF-A0A1Z1SZL5-F1
#
_entry.id   AF-A0A1Z1SZL5-F1
#
_cell.length_a   1.000
_cell.length_b   1.000
_cell.length_c   1.000
_cell.angle_alpha   90.00
_cell.angle_beta   90.00
_cell.angle_gamma   90.00
#
_symmetry.space_group_name_H-M   'P 1'
#
loop_
_entity.id
_entity.type
_entity.pdbx_description
1 polymer ?
#
loop_
_entity_poly.entity_id
_entity_poly.type
_entity_poly.pdbx_seq_one_letter_code
_entity_poly.pdbx_strand_id
1 'polypeptide(L)'
;MKFEQPLQSATLLKRYKRFLADVVTANGEEFTLHCANTGAMTGCATPGDTVWYSTSSNVKRKYPHSWELTQTQSGDWICINTLRANTIIADAIEAGDIPELSDYDEIRREVKYGSENSRIDILLKSNHKVDCYIEVKSVTLLDAGMGYFPDAKTERGQKHLRELTAIAKSGLRAILFYAVPHTGITQVSVAKEIDPKYDLLLKQACDAGVEILCYRINISEYDLTIGKQLPFISKG
;
A
#
# COMPACT_ATOMS: atom_id res chain seq x y z
N MET A 1 -5.99 -9.70 -7.48
CA MET A 1 -6.81 -10.28 -6.39
C MET A 1 -8.30 -10.03 -6.63
N LYS A 2 -9.15 -11.07 -6.60
CA LYS A 2 -10.62 -10.93 -6.58
C LYS A 2 -11.15 -11.01 -5.15
N PHE A 3 -12.19 -10.25 -4.83
CA PHE A 3 -12.93 -10.45 -3.57
C PHE A 3 -13.76 -11.74 -3.67
N GLU A 4 -13.86 -12.48 -2.57
CA GLU A 4 -14.63 -13.74 -2.53
C GLU A 4 -16.11 -13.55 -2.86
N GLN A 5 -16.64 -12.39 -2.48
CA GLN A 5 -17.96 -11.89 -2.83
C GLN A 5 -17.81 -10.42 -3.24
N PRO A 6 -18.69 -9.90 -4.12
CA PRO A 6 -18.76 -8.46 -4.37
C PRO A 6 -18.88 -7.69 -3.07
N LEU A 7 -18.13 -6.60 -2.94
CA LEU A 7 -18.18 -5.77 -1.74
C LEU A 7 -19.54 -5.11 -1.60
N GLN A 8 -19.98 -4.98 -0.35
CA GLN A 8 -21.20 -4.25 0.01
C GLN A 8 -20.83 -2.80 0.35
N SER A 9 -21.75 -1.87 0.16
CA SER A 9 -21.52 -0.45 0.42
C SER A 9 -22.34 0.08 1.60
N ALA A 10 -21.78 1.08 2.29
CA ALA A 10 -22.42 1.87 3.33
C ALA A 10 -21.88 3.31 3.28
N THR A 11 -22.52 4.24 3.98
CA THR A 11 -22.05 5.62 4.15
C THR A 11 -21.26 5.72 5.45
N LEU A 12 -20.05 6.28 5.39
CA LEU A 12 -19.22 6.49 6.58
C LEU A 12 -19.81 7.57 7.49
N LEU A 13 -20.03 7.23 8.76
CA LEU A 13 -20.38 8.22 9.78
C LEU A 13 -19.12 8.78 10.44
N LYS A 14 -18.23 7.90 10.90
CA LYS A 14 -16.95 8.28 11.53
C LYS A 14 -15.99 7.11 11.64
N ARG A 15 -14.69 7.39 11.53
CA ARG A 15 -13.61 6.49 11.96
C ARG A 15 -13.10 6.91 13.34
N TYR A 16 -12.87 5.96 14.23
CA TYR A 16 -12.40 6.23 15.59
C TYR A 16 -11.56 5.07 16.14
N LYS A 17 -10.80 5.36 17.20
CA LYS A 17 -9.87 4.40 17.83
C LYS A 17 -8.90 3.73 16.84
N ARG A 18 -8.68 4.33 15.67
CA ARG A 18 -7.90 3.81 14.52
C ARG A 18 -8.50 2.59 13.81
N PHE A 19 -9.05 1.63 14.55
CA PHE A 19 -9.47 0.32 14.03
C PHE A 19 -10.99 0.13 13.91
N LEU A 20 -11.81 1.14 14.21
CA LEU A 20 -13.28 1.09 14.09
C LEU A 20 -13.81 2.20 13.19
N ALA A 21 -14.86 1.88 12.46
CA ALA A 21 -15.65 2.87 11.73
C ALA A 21 -17.13 2.56 11.87
N ASP A 22 -17.92 3.55 12.29
CA ASP A 22 -19.38 3.43 12.28
C ASP A 22 -19.89 3.90 10.93
N VAL A 23 -20.86 3.17 10.39
CA VAL A 23 -21.41 3.37 9.05
C VAL A 23 -22.92 3.18 9.07
N VAL A 24 -23.59 3.70 8.05
CA VAL A 24 -25.04 3.52 7.85
C VAL A 24 -25.30 2.97 6.45
N THR A 25 -26.09 1.91 6.35
CA THR A 25 -26.54 1.34 5.07
C THR A 25 -27.60 2.22 4.40
N ALA A 26 -27.94 1.92 3.13
CA ALA A 26 -29.00 2.63 2.40
C ALA A 26 -30.41 2.50 3.03
N ASN A 27 -30.66 1.44 3.81
CA ASN A 27 -31.92 1.26 4.55
C ASN A 27 -31.89 1.86 5.97
N GLY A 28 -30.82 2.57 6.35
CA GLY A 28 -30.73 3.27 7.65
C GLY A 28 -30.23 2.41 8.81
N GLU A 29 -29.68 1.22 8.54
CA GLU A 29 -29.10 0.37 9.58
C GLU A 29 -27.67 0.83 9.91
N GLU A 30 -27.43 1.13 11.19
CA GLU A 30 -26.10 1.49 11.68
C GLU A 30 -25.35 0.27 12.22
N PHE A 31 -24.09 0.15 11.85
CA PHE A 31 -23.20 -0.90 12.36
C PHE A 31 -21.73 -0.47 12.30
N THR A 32 -20.85 -1.28 12.89
CA THR A 32 -19.41 -0.98 12.99
C THR A 32 -18.58 -1.91 12.10
N LEU A 33 -17.74 -1.30 11.27
CA LEU A 33 -16.70 -1.96 10.49
C LEU A 33 -15.37 -2.03 11.26
N HIS A 34 -14.61 -3.10 11.04
CA HIS A 34 -13.19 -3.14 11.36
C HIS A 34 -12.39 -2.35 10.30
N CYS A 35 -11.56 -1.41 10.75
CA CYS A 35 -10.63 -0.66 9.90
C CYS A 35 -9.23 -1.26 9.99
N ALA A 36 -8.78 -1.95 8.93
CA ALA A 36 -7.48 -2.62 8.88
C ALA A 36 -6.30 -1.68 8.54
N ASN A 37 -6.47 -0.37 8.76
CA ASN A 37 -5.45 0.65 8.53
C ASN A 37 -5.19 1.40 9.83
N THR A 38 -3.94 1.38 10.28
CA THR A 38 -3.51 2.03 11.53
C THR A 38 -2.94 3.43 11.32
N GLY A 39 -2.74 3.83 10.06
CA GLY A 39 -2.21 5.14 9.66
C GLY A 39 -3.20 6.27 9.84
N ALA A 40 -2.78 7.48 9.45
CA ALA A 40 -3.59 8.68 9.59
C ALA A 40 -4.86 8.60 8.72
N MET A 41 -4.76 7.99 7.53
CA MET A 41 -5.84 7.92 6.53
C MET A 41 -6.32 9.33 6.12
N THR A 42 -5.39 10.27 6.03
CA THR A 42 -5.68 11.64 5.58
C THR A 42 -6.38 11.59 4.22
N GLY A 43 -7.56 12.20 4.13
CA GLY A 43 -8.39 12.21 2.92
C GLY A 43 -9.09 10.88 2.57
N CYS A 44 -8.94 9.83 3.37
CA CYS A 44 -9.49 8.50 3.05
C CYS A 44 -10.69 8.08 3.92
N ALA A 45 -11.11 8.92 4.88
CA ALA A 45 -12.10 8.58 5.90
C ALA A 45 -13.00 9.78 6.24
N THR A 46 -13.44 10.53 5.23
CA THR A 46 -14.28 11.71 5.44
C THR A 46 -15.72 11.25 5.73
N PRO A 47 -16.37 11.70 6.81
CA PRO A 47 -17.80 11.45 7.01
C PRO A 47 -18.61 11.81 5.77
N GLY A 48 -19.53 10.93 5.37
CA GLY A 48 -20.30 11.03 4.14
C GLY A 48 -19.69 10.30 2.93
N ASP A 49 -18.42 9.87 2.99
CA ASP A 49 -17.84 9.03 1.93
C ASP A 49 -18.56 7.66 1.87
N THR A 50 -18.66 7.11 0.66
CA THR A 50 -19.10 5.72 0.49
C THR A 50 -17.96 4.79 0.87
N VAL A 51 -18.24 3.80 1.69
CA VAL A 51 -17.28 2.76 2.08
C VAL A 51 -17.75 1.41 1.57
N TRP A 52 -16.78 0.60 1.15
CA TRP A 52 -17.02 -0.75 0.65
C TRP A 52 -16.37 -1.75 1.59
N TYR A 53 -17.13 -2.76 2.00
CA TYR A 53 -16.72 -3.71 3.02
C TYR A 53 -16.92 -5.16 2.60
N SER A 54 -16.03 -6.01 3.09
CA SER A 54 -16.12 -7.45 2.98
C SER A 54 -16.74 -8.04 4.25
N THR A 55 -17.36 -9.22 4.15
CA THR A 55 -17.96 -9.93 5.28
C THR A 55 -17.25 -11.26 5.50
N SER A 56 -16.68 -11.47 6.68
CA SER A 56 -16.07 -12.74 7.05
C SER A 56 -17.10 -13.75 7.53
N SER A 57 -17.00 -14.99 7.07
CA SER A 57 -17.79 -16.12 7.57
C SER A 57 -17.37 -16.61 8.95
N ASN A 58 -16.28 -16.08 9.52
CA ASN A 58 -15.80 -16.48 10.84
C ASN A 58 -16.66 -15.87 11.96
N VAL A 59 -17.59 -16.68 12.47
CA VAL A 59 -18.53 -16.32 13.55
C VAL A 59 -17.88 -15.90 14.87
N LYS A 60 -16.59 -16.15 15.07
CA LYS A 60 -15.87 -15.73 16.29
C LYS A 60 -15.42 -14.27 16.24
N ARG A 61 -15.51 -13.61 15.09
CA ARG A 61 -15.11 -12.20 14.95
C ARG A 61 -16.14 -11.29 15.62
N LYS A 62 -15.65 -10.41 16.50
CA LYS A 62 -16.49 -9.36 17.10
C LYS A 62 -17.06 -8.40 16.05
N TYR A 63 -16.27 -8.09 15.02
CA TYR A 63 -16.68 -7.30 13.87
C TYR A 63 -16.48 -8.15 12.61
N PRO A 64 -17.56 -8.74 12.04
CA PRO A 64 -17.45 -9.62 10.88
C PRO A 64 -17.12 -8.85 9.60
N HIS A 65 -17.46 -7.56 9.55
CA HIS A 65 -17.26 -6.71 8.39
C HIS A 65 -15.92 -5.96 8.46
N SER A 66 -15.17 -5.99 7.36
CA SER A 66 -13.89 -5.27 7.23
C SER A 66 -14.02 -4.20 6.16
N TRP A 67 -13.67 -2.96 6.50
CA TRP A 67 -13.60 -1.87 5.54
C TRP A 67 -12.43 -2.10 4.58
N GLU A 68 -12.74 -2.25 3.29
CA GLU A 68 -11.77 -2.52 2.23
C GLU A 68 -11.45 -1.26 1.44
N LEU A 69 -12.48 -0.55 0.97
CA LEU A 69 -12.35 0.60 0.06
C LEU A 69 -13.13 1.82 0.55
N THR A 70 -12.64 2.99 0.19
CA THR A 70 -13.38 4.25 0.25
C THR A 70 -13.61 4.73 -1.17
N GLN A 71 -14.83 5.17 -1.47
CA GLN A 71 -15.12 6.01 -2.62
C GLN A 71 -15.47 7.40 -2.10
N THR A 72 -14.59 8.34 -2.37
CA THR A 72 -14.71 9.73 -1.92
C THR A 72 -15.90 10.41 -2.58
N GLN A 73 -16.37 11.51 -2.00
CA GLN A 73 -17.40 12.36 -2.60
C GLN A 73 -17.00 12.96 -3.96
N SER A 74 -15.70 13.07 -4.28
CA SER A 74 -15.20 13.46 -5.61
C SER A 74 -15.19 12.30 -6.61
N GLY A 75 -15.53 11.08 -6.19
CA GLY A 75 -15.59 9.89 -7.03
C GLY A 75 -14.31 9.05 -7.07
N ASP A 76 -13.24 9.48 -6.39
CA ASP A 76 -12.01 8.70 -6.31
C ASP A 76 -12.18 7.47 -5.43
N TRP A 77 -11.75 6.32 -5.95
CA TRP A 77 -11.62 5.07 -5.23
C TRP A 77 -10.25 4.94 -4.55
N ILE A 78 -10.27 4.42 -3.33
CA ILE A 78 -9.11 4.22 -2.46
C ILE A 78 -9.20 2.85 -1.82
N CYS A 79 -8.19 1.98 -1.95
CA CYS A 79 -8.11 0.77 -1.12
C CYS A 79 -7.39 1.12 0.19
N ILE A 80 -8.17 1.20 1.26
CA ILE A 80 -7.66 1.61 2.58
C ILE A 80 -7.07 0.44 3.34
N ASN A 81 -7.45 -0.80 3.01
CA ASN A 81 -6.90 -1.99 3.65
C ASN A 81 -5.47 -2.24 3.16
N THR A 82 -4.49 -1.70 3.89
CA THR A 82 -3.08 -1.75 3.52
C THR A 82 -2.52 -3.18 3.44
N LEU A 83 -3.19 -4.16 4.05
CA LEU A 83 -2.80 -5.57 3.96
C LEU A 83 -2.96 -6.15 2.54
N ARG A 84 -3.73 -5.47 1.67
CA ARG A 84 -3.95 -5.91 0.28
C ARG A 84 -2.75 -5.64 -0.61
N ALA A 85 -1.99 -4.58 -0.36
CA ALA A 85 -0.91 -4.12 -1.24
C ALA A 85 0.14 -5.23 -1.49
N ASN A 86 0.69 -5.82 -0.43
CA ASN A 86 1.72 -6.87 -0.57
C ASN A 86 1.22 -8.06 -1.39
N THR A 87 -0.03 -8.47 -1.22
CA THR A 87 -0.62 -9.56 -2.00
C THR A 87 -0.79 -9.17 -3.46
N ILE A 88 -1.33 -7.98 -3.76
CA ILE A 88 -1.52 -7.54 -5.14
C ILE A 88 -0.19 -7.43 -5.88
N ILE A 89 0.86 -6.92 -5.23
CA ILE A 89 2.18 -6.81 -5.85
C ILE A 89 2.79 -8.20 -6.06
N ALA A 90 2.70 -9.11 -5.09
CA ALA A 90 3.19 -10.48 -5.26
C ALA A 90 2.47 -11.21 -6.41
N ASP A 91 1.13 -11.16 -6.43
CA ASP A 91 0.31 -11.77 -7.48
C ASP A 91 0.68 -11.20 -8.87
N ALA A 92 0.93 -9.89 -8.96
CA ALA A 92 1.31 -9.23 -10.22
C ALA A 92 2.71 -9.60 -10.70
N ILE A 93 3.66 -9.79 -9.79
CA ILE A 93 5.00 -10.30 -10.13
C ILE A 93 4.88 -11.74 -10.65
N GLU A 94 4.13 -12.60 -9.96
CA GLU A 94 3.91 -13.99 -10.37
C GLU A 94 3.22 -14.09 -11.74
N ALA A 95 2.31 -13.18 -12.05
CA ALA A 95 1.63 -13.11 -13.34
C ALA A 95 2.49 -12.51 -14.47
N GLY A 96 3.64 -11.91 -14.16
CA GLY A 96 4.49 -11.21 -15.13
C GLY A 96 3.96 -9.84 -15.56
N ASP A 97 3.05 -9.25 -14.78
CA ASP A 97 2.42 -7.95 -15.08
C ASP A 97 3.31 -6.75 -14.71
N ILE A 98 4.46 -7.00 -14.07
CA ILE A 98 5.47 -5.99 -13.72
C ILE A 98 6.79 -6.36 -14.43
N PRO A 99 7.02 -5.87 -15.66
CA PRO A 99 8.15 -6.30 -16.49
C PRO A 99 9.53 -6.16 -15.85
N GLU A 100 9.73 -5.15 -15.00
CA GLU A 100 11.00 -4.90 -14.29
C GLU A 100 11.35 -6.00 -13.28
N LEU A 101 10.37 -6.83 -12.91
CA LEU A 101 10.47 -7.88 -11.90
C LEU A 101 10.28 -9.29 -12.50
N SER A 102 10.30 -9.40 -13.82
CA SER A 102 10.21 -10.68 -14.54
C SER A 102 11.50 -11.50 -14.48
N ASP A 103 11.40 -12.77 -14.89
CA ASP A 103 12.47 -13.78 -14.94
C ASP A 103 13.21 -14.00 -13.60
N TYR A 104 12.42 -14.11 -12.53
CA TYR A 104 12.85 -14.72 -11.28
C TYR A 104 12.21 -16.11 -11.14
N ASP A 105 12.96 -17.06 -10.60
CA ASP A 105 12.56 -18.47 -10.52
C ASP A 105 11.71 -18.74 -9.27
N GLU A 106 11.88 -17.92 -8.22
CA GLU A 106 11.23 -18.09 -6.94
C GLU A 106 10.82 -16.75 -6.34
N ILE A 107 9.60 -16.71 -5.77
CA ILE A 107 9.07 -15.61 -4.96
C ILE A 107 8.87 -16.08 -3.51
N ARG A 108 9.42 -15.33 -2.56
CA ARG A 108 9.21 -15.53 -1.12
C ARG A 108 8.63 -14.27 -0.52
N ARG A 109 7.75 -14.42 0.47
CA ARG A 109 7.08 -13.30 1.16
C ARG A 109 7.46 -13.28 2.63
N GLU A 110 7.50 -12.08 3.23
CA GLU A 110 7.74 -11.88 4.67
C GLU A 110 9.06 -12.50 5.19
N VAL A 111 10.13 -12.39 4.40
CA VAL A 111 11.43 -13.02 4.70
C VAL A 111 12.21 -12.14 5.68
N LYS A 112 12.71 -12.72 6.77
CA LYS A 112 13.57 -11.99 7.71
C LYS A 112 14.87 -11.57 7.02
N TYR A 113 15.27 -10.32 7.21
CA TYR A 113 16.48 -9.76 6.61
C TYR A 113 17.05 -8.62 7.47
N GLY A 114 18.25 -8.17 7.09
CA GLY A 114 18.92 -7.04 7.73
C GLY A 114 19.43 -7.35 9.14
N SER A 115 20.09 -6.35 9.74
CA SER A 115 20.62 -6.42 11.11
C SER A 115 19.63 -5.92 12.15
N GLU A 116 18.57 -5.22 11.76
CA GLU A 116 17.62 -4.60 12.68
C GLU A 116 16.35 -5.47 12.89
N ASN A 117 16.37 -6.77 12.54
CA ASN A 117 15.25 -7.73 12.72
C ASN A 117 13.97 -7.35 11.96
N SER A 118 14.12 -6.86 10.73
CA SER A 118 13.00 -6.59 9.83
C SER A 118 12.62 -7.80 8.97
N ARG A 119 11.48 -7.68 8.30
CA ARG A 119 11.05 -8.60 7.24
C ARG A 119 10.88 -7.82 5.95
N ILE A 120 11.42 -8.35 4.87
CA ILE A 120 11.21 -7.82 3.52
C ILE A 120 9.87 -8.36 3.04
N ASP A 121 9.06 -7.50 2.41
CA ASP A 121 7.73 -7.89 1.98
C ASP A 121 7.82 -9.00 0.92
N ILE A 122 8.73 -8.85 -0.05
CA ILE A 122 8.95 -9.80 -1.14
C ILE A 122 10.46 -9.96 -1.41
N LEU A 123 10.90 -11.21 -1.55
CA LEU A 123 12.24 -11.59 -1.99
C LEU A 123 12.11 -12.43 -3.26
N LEU A 124 12.70 -11.95 -4.36
CA LEU A 124 12.78 -12.71 -5.61
C LEU A 124 14.17 -13.33 -5.73
N LYS A 125 14.22 -14.59 -6.15
CA LYS A 125 15.46 -15.34 -6.33
C LYS A 125 15.53 -15.93 -7.73
N SER A 126 16.75 -16.01 -8.27
CA SER A 126 17.01 -16.69 -9.53
C SER A 126 18.41 -17.30 -9.52
N ASN A 127 18.61 -18.35 -10.32
CA ASN A 127 19.95 -18.87 -10.59
C ASN A 127 20.74 -18.00 -11.59
N HIS A 128 20.07 -17.05 -12.25
CA HIS A 128 20.64 -16.26 -13.35
C HIS A 128 20.68 -14.75 -13.05
N LYS A 129 20.08 -14.31 -11.94
CA LYS A 129 20.04 -12.91 -11.48
C LYS A 129 20.41 -12.85 -10.01
N VAL A 130 20.91 -11.70 -9.57
CA VAL A 130 21.07 -11.43 -8.13
C VAL A 130 19.71 -11.40 -7.45
N ASP A 131 19.67 -11.85 -6.19
CA ASP A 131 18.46 -11.77 -5.36
C ASP A 131 17.95 -10.32 -5.30
N CYS A 132 16.63 -10.16 -5.39
CA CYS A 132 15.95 -8.87 -5.39
C CYS A 132 15.04 -8.73 -4.17
N TYR A 133 15.32 -7.71 -3.35
CA TYR A 133 14.61 -7.40 -2.12
C TYR A 133 13.64 -6.25 -2.39
N ILE A 134 12.35 -6.47 -2.15
CA ILE A 134 11.29 -5.51 -2.48
C ILE A 134 10.52 -5.16 -1.20
N GLU A 135 10.55 -3.89 -0.85
CA GLU A 135 9.74 -3.32 0.22
C GLU A 135 8.55 -2.56 -0.38
N VAL A 136 7.34 -2.90 0.01
CA VAL A 136 6.10 -2.31 -0.49
C VAL A 136 5.61 -1.23 0.46
N LYS A 137 5.29 -0.06 -0.08
CA LYS A 137 4.66 1.07 0.62
C LYS A 137 3.35 1.43 -0.07
N SER A 138 2.28 1.61 0.72
CA SER A 138 1.01 2.09 0.19
C SER A 138 0.96 3.62 0.18
N VAL A 139 0.59 4.21 -0.96
CA VAL A 139 0.45 5.65 -1.17
C VAL A 139 -1.03 6.00 -1.34
N THR A 140 -1.61 6.65 -0.33
CA THR A 140 -3.01 7.07 -0.34
C THR A 140 -3.19 8.57 -0.09
N LEU A 141 -2.18 9.28 0.40
CA LEU A 141 -2.26 10.72 0.58
C LEU A 141 -2.21 11.41 -0.79
N LEU A 142 -3.31 12.02 -1.19
CA LEU A 142 -3.47 12.76 -2.43
C LEU A 142 -3.48 14.27 -2.16
N ASP A 143 -2.75 15.02 -2.98
CA ASP A 143 -2.93 16.47 -3.15
C ASP A 143 -2.70 16.85 -4.61
N ALA A 144 -3.74 17.43 -5.24
CA ALA A 144 -3.75 17.88 -6.64
C ALA A 144 -3.15 16.87 -7.67
N GLY A 145 -3.51 15.60 -7.56
CA GLY A 145 -3.01 14.52 -8.44
C GLY A 145 -1.65 13.94 -8.04
N MET A 146 -0.93 14.58 -7.12
CA MET A 146 0.32 14.07 -6.54
C MET A 146 0.01 13.18 -5.34
N GLY A 147 0.54 11.96 -5.39
CA GLY A 147 0.55 11.01 -4.31
C GLY A 147 1.76 11.19 -3.42
N TYR A 148 1.57 11.13 -2.11
CA TYR A 148 2.64 11.35 -1.15
C TYR A 148 2.81 10.19 -0.19
N PHE A 149 4.07 9.86 0.10
CA PHE A 149 4.43 9.01 1.22
C PHE A 149 5.55 9.67 2.04
N PRO A 150 5.51 9.60 3.39
CA PRO A 150 4.44 9.04 4.21
C PRO A 150 3.32 10.05 4.50
N ASP A 151 2.19 9.59 5.05
CA ASP A 151 1.07 10.44 5.53
C ASP A 151 1.25 10.92 6.99
N ALA A 152 2.26 10.39 7.69
CA ALA A 152 2.72 10.79 9.02
C ALA A 152 4.20 10.40 9.20
N LYS A 153 4.89 10.98 10.20
CA LYS A 153 6.28 10.59 10.53
C LYS A 153 6.40 9.08 10.73
N THR A 154 7.43 8.45 10.13
CA THR A 154 7.56 6.99 10.07
C THR A 154 8.96 6.49 10.39
N GLU A 155 9.25 6.29 11.68
CA GLU A 155 10.53 5.68 12.11
C GLU A 155 10.73 4.27 11.54
N ARG A 156 9.63 3.51 11.39
CA ARG A 156 9.66 2.19 10.74
C ARG A 156 10.01 2.29 9.26
N GLY A 157 9.44 3.25 8.53
CA GLY A 157 9.80 3.47 7.12
C GLY A 157 11.26 3.90 6.96
N GLN A 158 11.74 4.79 7.84
CA GLN A 158 13.14 5.22 7.88
C GLN A 158 14.10 4.05 8.14
N LYS A 159 13.71 3.11 9.03
CA LYS A 159 14.47 1.88 9.28
C LYS A 159 14.59 1.02 8.03
N HIS A 160 13.48 0.76 7.35
CA HIS A 160 13.48 -0.09 6.17
C HIS A 160 14.33 0.52 5.04
N LEU A 161 14.37 1.86 4.89
CA LEU A 161 15.26 2.52 3.94
C LEU A 161 16.75 2.25 4.22
N ARG A 162 17.17 2.25 5.50
CA ARG A 162 18.56 1.91 5.86
C ARG A 162 18.88 0.46 5.54
N GLU A 163 17.94 -0.46 5.77
CA GLU A 163 18.13 -1.87 5.46
C GLU A 163 18.20 -2.11 3.94
N LEU A 164 17.33 -1.50 3.14
CA LEU A 164 17.42 -1.53 1.68
C LEU A 164 18.74 -0.94 1.17
N THR A 165 19.20 0.16 1.78
CA THR A 165 20.51 0.76 1.47
C THR A 165 21.65 -0.22 1.72
N ALA A 166 21.60 -0.96 2.83
CA ALA A 166 22.60 -1.98 3.15
C ALA A 166 22.57 -3.15 2.14
N ILE A 167 21.37 -3.57 1.71
CA ILE A 167 21.21 -4.59 0.66
C ILE A 167 21.82 -4.11 -0.66
N ALA A 168 21.48 -2.91 -1.12
CA ALA A 168 22.03 -2.36 -2.36
C ALA A 168 23.57 -2.28 -2.31
N LYS A 169 24.14 -1.80 -1.20
CA LYS A 169 25.60 -1.73 -1.00
C LYS A 169 26.29 -3.09 -0.96
N SER A 170 25.56 -4.16 -0.69
CA SER A 170 26.09 -5.53 -0.72
C SER A 170 26.14 -6.13 -2.13
N GLY A 171 25.68 -5.40 -3.15
CA GLY A 171 25.64 -5.84 -4.55
C GLY A 171 24.38 -6.61 -4.94
N LEU A 172 23.39 -6.68 -4.03
CA LEU A 172 22.08 -7.26 -4.28
C LEU A 172 21.11 -6.19 -4.78
N ARG A 173 20.06 -6.60 -5.51
CA ARG A 173 19.06 -5.66 -6.00
C ARG A 173 18.09 -5.30 -4.88
N ALA A 174 17.80 -4.01 -4.70
CA ALA A 174 16.89 -3.51 -3.68
C ALA A 174 15.91 -2.53 -4.30
N ILE A 175 14.62 -2.72 -4.02
CA ILE A 175 13.53 -1.94 -4.61
C ILE A 175 12.62 -1.42 -3.50
N LEU A 176 12.35 -0.13 -3.54
CA LEU A 176 11.23 0.47 -2.84
C LEU A 176 10.05 0.58 -3.80
N PHE A 177 9.00 -0.20 -3.54
CA PHE A 177 7.82 -0.28 -4.38
C PHE A 177 6.66 0.51 -3.77
N TYR A 178 6.30 1.62 -4.39
CA TYR A 178 5.10 2.37 -4.05
C TYR A 178 3.88 1.78 -4.77
N ALA A 179 3.09 0.99 -4.03
CA ALA A 179 1.75 0.60 -4.45
C ALA A 179 0.81 1.79 -4.24
N VAL A 180 0.06 2.19 -5.28
CA VAL A 180 -0.75 3.40 -5.28
C VAL A 180 -2.24 3.04 -5.38
N PRO A 181 -2.87 2.64 -4.25
CA PRO A 181 -4.29 2.29 -4.20
C PRO A 181 -5.19 3.52 -4.06
N HIS A 182 -4.99 4.53 -4.91
CA HIS A 182 -5.83 5.73 -4.96
C HIS A 182 -5.94 6.21 -6.41
N THR A 183 -7.15 6.20 -6.96
CA THR A 183 -7.39 6.45 -8.39
C THR A 183 -7.11 7.90 -8.83
N GLY A 184 -7.30 8.87 -7.94
CA GLY A 184 -6.91 10.27 -8.15
C GLY A 184 -5.40 10.54 -8.23
N ILE A 185 -4.52 9.61 -7.81
CA ILE A 185 -3.05 9.82 -7.86
C ILE A 185 -2.52 9.47 -9.26
N THR A 186 -1.83 10.42 -9.90
CA THR A 186 -1.23 10.26 -11.24
C THR A 186 0.30 10.22 -11.23
N GLN A 187 0.92 10.60 -10.13
CA GLN A 187 2.37 10.67 -9.94
C GLN A 187 2.69 10.59 -8.43
N VAL A 188 3.88 10.12 -8.06
CA VAL A 188 4.25 9.89 -6.65
C VAL A 188 5.46 10.74 -6.26
N SER A 189 5.46 11.29 -5.06
CA SER A 189 6.61 11.97 -4.45
C SER A 189 6.66 11.71 -2.94
N VAL A 190 7.72 12.20 -2.30
CA VAL A 190 7.88 12.10 -0.85
C VAL A 190 7.31 13.32 -0.15
N ALA A 191 6.62 13.09 0.97
CA ALA A 191 6.13 14.15 1.84
C ALA A 191 7.27 14.70 2.73
N LYS A 192 8.21 15.44 2.14
CA LYS A 192 9.34 16.03 2.88
C LYS A 192 8.89 16.86 4.09
N GLU A 193 7.81 17.62 3.97
CA GLU A 193 7.27 18.44 5.06
C GLU A 193 6.71 17.60 6.22
N ILE A 194 6.28 16.36 5.95
CA ILE A 194 5.76 15.44 6.96
C ILE A 194 6.91 14.68 7.64
N ASP A 195 7.83 14.13 6.86
CA ASP A 195 9.00 13.40 7.37
C ASP A 195 10.29 13.76 6.59
N PRO A 196 10.99 14.85 6.99
CA PRO A 196 12.23 15.29 6.35
C PRO A 196 13.36 14.25 6.44
N LYS A 197 13.34 13.41 7.48
CA LYS A 197 14.36 12.38 7.69
C LYS A 197 14.14 11.20 6.75
N TYR A 198 12.87 10.84 6.48
CA TYR A 198 12.55 9.86 5.44
C TYR A 198 13.00 10.34 4.06
N ASP A 199 12.76 11.61 3.71
CA ASP A 199 13.24 12.21 2.45
C ASP A 199 14.77 12.11 2.30
N LEU A 200 15.51 12.50 3.34
CA LEU A 200 16.97 12.39 3.35
C LEU A 200 17.45 10.94 3.17
N LEU A 201 16.85 10.00 3.90
CA LEU A 201 17.22 8.58 3.82
C LEU A 201 16.86 7.97 2.47
N LEU A 202 15.78 8.41 1.82
CA LEU A 202 15.42 7.93 0.50
C LEU A 202 16.45 8.38 -0.54
N LYS A 203 16.88 9.64 -0.48
CA LYS A 203 17.96 10.15 -1.35
C LYS A 203 19.23 9.32 -1.20
N GLN A 204 19.65 9.07 0.04
CA GLN A 204 20.80 8.22 0.34
C GLN A 204 20.62 6.77 -0.15
N ALA A 205 19.40 6.23 -0.09
CA ALA A 205 19.10 4.89 -0.60
C ALA A 205 19.22 4.84 -2.12
N CYS A 206 18.66 5.83 -2.83
CA CYS A 206 18.79 5.94 -4.29
C CYS A 206 20.25 6.11 -4.72
N ASP A 207 21.01 6.98 -4.05
CA ASP A 207 22.44 7.16 -4.31
C ASP A 207 23.25 5.86 -4.11
N ALA A 208 22.76 4.96 -3.24
CA ALA A 208 23.36 3.65 -3.00
C ALA A 208 22.87 2.55 -3.96
N GLY A 209 21.97 2.86 -4.89
CA GLY A 209 21.45 1.92 -5.90
C GLY A 209 20.10 1.29 -5.58
N VAL A 210 19.35 1.81 -4.60
CA VAL A 210 17.95 1.38 -4.39
C VAL A 210 17.06 1.95 -5.51
N GLU A 211 16.37 1.06 -6.22
CA GLU A 211 15.44 1.42 -7.28
C GLU A 211 14.06 1.82 -6.70
N ILE A 212 13.35 2.70 -7.41
CA ILE A 212 11.98 3.08 -7.06
C ILE A 212 11.04 2.65 -8.18
N LEU A 213 10.00 1.91 -7.82
CA LEU A 213 8.87 1.61 -8.71
C LEU A 213 7.59 2.16 -8.11
N CYS A 214 6.74 2.76 -8.94
CA CYS A 214 5.42 3.24 -8.54
C CYS A 214 4.35 2.65 -9.46
N TYR A 215 3.36 1.97 -8.91
CA TYR A 215 2.29 1.38 -9.71
C TYR A 215 0.93 1.72 -9.13
N ARG A 216 0.01 2.13 -10.01
CA ARG A 216 -1.39 2.26 -9.67
C ARG A 216 -1.98 0.89 -9.36
N ILE A 217 -2.91 0.82 -8.41
CA ILE A 217 -3.84 -0.30 -8.28
C ILE A 217 -5.16 0.11 -8.92
N ASN A 218 -5.66 -0.70 -9.85
CA ASN A 218 -7.01 -0.57 -10.37
C ASN A 218 -7.99 -1.12 -9.33
N ILE A 219 -9.09 -0.42 -9.09
CA ILE A 219 -9.99 -0.68 -7.98
C ILE A 219 -11.42 -0.80 -8.52
N SER A 220 -12.09 -1.88 -8.11
CA SER A 220 -13.54 -2.05 -8.24
C SER A 220 -14.10 -2.70 -6.97
N GLU A 221 -15.42 -2.80 -6.87
CA GLU A 221 -16.11 -3.59 -5.85
C GLU A 221 -15.93 -5.11 -6.00
N TYR A 222 -15.34 -5.56 -7.11
CA TYR A 222 -15.13 -6.97 -7.44
C TYR A 222 -13.68 -7.42 -7.26
N ASP A 223 -12.73 -6.55 -7.56
CA ASP A 223 -11.31 -6.89 -7.57
C ASP A 223 -10.36 -5.69 -7.38
N LEU A 224 -9.12 -6.06 -7.09
CA LEU A 224 -7.95 -5.19 -7.06
C LEU A 224 -6.90 -5.79 -7.99
N THR A 225 -6.48 -5.04 -9.01
CA THR A 225 -5.48 -5.49 -9.99
C THR A 225 -4.37 -4.46 -10.12
N ILE A 226 -3.19 -4.92 -10.56
CA ILE A 226 -2.11 -4.01 -10.88
C ILE A 226 -2.50 -3.17 -12.11
N GLY A 227 -2.25 -1.87 -12.03
CA GLY A 227 -2.50 -0.93 -13.10
C GLY A 227 -1.21 -0.49 -13.78
N LYS A 228 -1.25 0.68 -14.39
CA LYS A 228 -0.07 1.26 -15.04
C LYS A 228 0.98 1.72 -14.03
N GLN A 229 2.24 1.71 -14.47
CA GLN A 229 3.32 2.42 -13.80
C GLN A 229 3.02 3.93 -13.75
N LEU A 230 3.38 4.57 -12.64
CA LEU A 230 3.30 6.00 -12.42
C LEU A 230 4.71 6.58 -12.29
N PRO A 231 4.93 7.85 -12.69
CA PRO A 231 6.22 8.49 -12.50
C PRO A 231 6.46 8.79 -11.01
N PHE A 232 7.69 8.53 -10.56
CA PHE A 232 8.20 9.06 -9.29
C PHE A 232 8.89 10.41 -9.54
N ILE A 233 8.48 11.44 -8.79
CA ILE A 233 8.99 12.80 -8.92
C ILE A 233 9.90 13.08 -7.74
N SER A 234 11.21 13.09 -8.02
CA SER A 234 12.21 13.62 -7.10
C SER A 234 12.20 15.15 -7.20
N LYS A 235 11.77 15.83 -6.14
CA LYS A 235 12.03 17.27 -6.01
C LYS A 235 13.47 17.39 -5.50
N GLY A 236 14.34 17.89 -6.37
CA GLY A 236 15.76 18.17 -6.07
C GLY A 236 15.95 18.97 -4.79
#